data_AF-A0A090L8B9-F1
#
_entry.id   AF-A0A090L8B9-F1
#
_cell.length_a   1.000
_cell.length_b   1.000
_cell.length_c   1.000
_cell.angle_alpha   90.00
_cell.angle_beta   90.00
_cell.angle_gamma   90.00
#
_symmetry.space_group_name_H-M   'P 1'
#
loop_
_entity.id
_entity.type
_entity.pdbx_description
1 polymer ?
#
loop_
_entity_poly.entity_id
_entity_poly.type
_entity_poly.pdbx_seq_one_letter_code
_entity_poly.pdbx_strand_id
1 'polypeptide(L)'
;MSRQYKINFPRPMCFWYANDVEAWLKIKKPKLALRYSGIFINNYVTGRVLVDMTEADLAEIGINNHEERQELLVEIKKGRLTSDLDEMMKLKDI
;
A
#
# COMPACT_ATOMS: atom_id res chain seq x y z
N MET A 1 -19.86 -7.65 12.39
CA MET A 1 -18.52 -8.20 12.64
C MET A 1 -17.83 -8.43 11.31
N SER A 2 -17.08 -7.45 10.82
CA SER A 2 -16.28 -7.59 9.60
C SER A 2 -15.13 -8.55 9.90
N ARG A 3 -15.10 -9.71 9.23
CA ARG A 3 -13.93 -10.59 9.23
C ARG A 3 -12.76 -9.79 8.68
N GLN A 4 -11.89 -9.30 9.56
CA GLN A 4 -10.58 -8.79 9.19
C GLN A 4 -9.81 -9.99 8.66
N TYR A 5 -9.80 -10.20 7.35
CA TYR A 5 -8.86 -11.12 6.72
C TYR A 5 -7.46 -10.56 7.01
N LYS A 6 -6.84 -11.00 8.10
CA LYS A 6 -5.43 -10.76 8.38
C LYS A 6 -4.63 -11.61 7.39
N ILE A 7 -4.49 -11.12 6.17
CA ILE A 7 -3.40 -11.57 5.31
C ILE A 7 -2.15 -10.95 5.92
N ASN A 8 -1.38 -11.80 6.63
CA ASN A 8 -0.03 -11.45 7.03
C ASN A 8 0.80 -11.45 5.76
N PHE A 9 1.19 -10.26 5.32
CA PHE A 9 2.24 -10.16 4.31
C PHE A 9 3.51 -10.70 4.96
N PRO A 10 4.11 -11.78 4.41
CA PRO A 10 5.22 -12.49 5.07
C PRO A 10 6.49 -11.66 5.12
N ARG A 11 6.52 -10.52 4.40
CA ARG A 11 7.66 -9.64 4.27
C ARG A 11 7.25 -8.19 4.43
N PRO A 12 8.19 -7.32 4.86
CA PRO A 12 7.95 -5.90 5.01
C PRO A 12 7.44 -5.25 3.74
N MET A 13 6.67 -4.17 3.91
CA MET A 13 6.06 -3.43 2.81
C MET A 13 7.08 -3.01 1.74
N CYS A 14 8.28 -2.59 2.13
CA CYS A 14 9.33 -2.20 1.18
C CYS A 14 9.83 -3.34 0.27
N PHE A 15 9.58 -4.60 0.61
CA PHE A 15 9.96 -5.79 -0.19
C PHE A 15 8.80 -6.36 -1.01
N TRP A 16 7.65 -5.69 -1.07
CA TRP A 16 6.51 -6.15 -1.84
C TRP A 16 6.74 -6.07 -3.36
N TYR A 17 6.24 -7.06 -4.10
CA TYR A 17 6.11 -6.99 -5.55
C TYR A 17 4.83 -6.21 -5.87
N ALA A 18 4.67 -5.82 -7.14
CA ALA A 18 3.49 -5.08 -7.58
C ALA A 18 2.17 -5.82 -7.27
N ASN A 19 2.17 -7.16 -7.35
CA ASN A 19 1.00 -7.97 -7.03
C ASN A 19 0.63 -7.91 -5.54
N ASP A 20 1.61 -7.81 -4.63
CA ASP A 20 1.33 -7.67 -3.20
C ASP A 20 0.78 -6.28 -2.87
N VAL A 21 1.28 -5.24 -3.57
CA VAL A 21 0.71 -3.88 -3.49
C VAL A 21 -0.74 -3.86 -3.96
N GLU A 22 -1.04 -4.54 -5.07
CA GLU A 22 -2.39 -4.67 -5.58
C GLU A 22 -3.32 -5.40 -4.59
N ALA A 23 -2.86 -6.52 -4.03
CA ALA A 23 -3.59 -7.28 -3.02
C ALA A 23 -3.83 -6.44 -1.76
N TRP A 24 -2.83 -5.70 -1.30
CA TRP A 24 -2.94 -4.78 -0.18
C TRP A 24 -4.00 -3.70 -0.44
N LEU A 25 -3.97 -3.07 -1.62
CA LEU A 25 -4.92 -2.02 -1.98
C LEU A 25 -6.36 -2.56 -2.01
N LYS A 26 -6.56 -3.75 -2.59
CA LYS A 26 -7.86 -4.45 -2.60
C LYS A 26 -8.41 -4.71 -1.20
N ILE A 27 -7.54 -5.03 -0.23
CA ILE A 27 -7.94 -5.29 1.16
C ILE A 27 -8.24 -3.99 1.91
N LYS A 28 -7.37 -2.99 1.80
CA LYS A 28 -7.47 -1.76 2.60
C LYS A 28 -8.50 -0.79 2.07
N LYS A 29 -8.59 -0.65 0.74
CA LYS A 29 -9.41 0.33 0.05
C LYS A 29 -10.05 -0.30 -1.19
N PRO A 30 -10.99 -1.25 -1.04
CA PRO A 30 -11.56 -1.99 -2.17
C PRO A 30 -12.19 -1.09 -3.25
N LYS A 31 -12.81 0.04 -2.85
CA LYS A 31 -13.37 1.01 -3.81
C LYS A 31 -12.30 1.70 -4.65
N LEU A 32 -11.21 2.15 -4.02
CA LEU A 32 -10.08 2.75 -4.73
C LEU A 32 -9.33 1.69 -5.55
N ALA A 33 -9.25 0.46 -5.06
CA ALA A 33 -8.65 -0.66 -5.77
C ALA A 33 -9.37 -0.95 -7.10
N LEU A 34 -10.71 -0.94 -7.12
CA LEU A 34 -11.48 -1.12 -8.36
C LEU A 34 -11.11 -0.07 -9.42
N ARG A 35 -10.74 1.14 -9.01
CA ARG A 35 -10.39 2.24 -9.91
C ARG A 35 -8.91 2.23 -10.29
N TYR A 36 -8.03 1.93 -9.34
CA TYR A 36 -6.61 2.25 -9.44
C TYR A 36 -5.68 1.04 -9.41
N SER A 37 -6.15 -0.18 -9.13
CA SER A 37 -5.27 -1.37 -9.12
C SER A 37 -4.53 -1.56 -10.45
N GLY A 38 -5.24 -1.38 -11.57
CA GLY A 38 -4.63 -1.46 -12.90
C GLY A 38 -3.56 -0.39 -13.12
N ILE A 39 -3.76 0.83 -12.59
CA ILE A 39 -2.77 1.91 -12.66
C ILE A 39 -1.49 1.52 -11.90
N PHE A 40 -1.63 1.01 -10.67
CA PHE A 40 -0.48 0.58 -9.86
C PHE A 40 0.29 -0.57 -10.53
N ILE A 41 -0.42 -1.56 -11.07
CA ILE A 41 0.19 -2.69 -11.78
C ILE A 41 0.92 -2.22 -13.06
N ASN A 42 0.26 -1.41 -13.89
CA ASN A 42 0.81 -0.97 -15.18
C ASN A 42 2.03 -0.05 -15.03
N ASN A 43 2.11 0.69 -13.91
CA ASN A 43 3.27 1.52 -13.57
C ASN A 43 4.31 0.76 -12.72
N TYR A 44 4.17 -0.56 -12.55
CA TYR A 44 5.08 -1.40 -11.77
C TYR A 44 5.33 -0.87 -10.35
N VAL A 45 4.28 -0.37 -9.67
CA VAL A 45 4.37 0.15 -8.31
C VAL A 45 4.65 -1.01 -7.35
N THR A 46 5.93 -1.25 -7.07
CA THR A 46 6.40 -2.20 -6.05
C THR A 46 6.30 -1.59 -4.65
N GLY A 47 6.47 -2.42 -3.63
CA GLY A 47 6.50 -1.98 -2.24
C GLY A 47 7.51 -0.86 -1.96
N ARG A 48 8.69 -0.96 -2.55
CA ARG A 48 9.74 0.06 -2.44
C ARG A 48 9.30 1.40 -3.06
N VAL A 49 8.63 1.37 -4.21
CA VAL A 49 8.08 2.57 -4.83
C VAL A 49 6.94 3.13 -3.98
N LEU A 50 6.02 2.25 -3.54
CA LEU A 50 4.83 2.59 -2.79
C LEU A 50 5.14 3.41 -1.52
N VAL A 51 6.13 2.98 -0.73
CA VAL A 51 6.44 3.61 0.57
C VAL A 51 7.03 5.02 0.44
N ASP A 52 7.55 5.36 -0.74
CA ASP A 52 8.18 6.63 -1.07
C ASP A 52 7.26 7.53 -1.92
N MET A 53 6.09 7.05 -2.35
CA MET A 53 5.18 7.83 -3.19
C MET A 53 4.71 9.11 -2.50
N THR A 54 4.76 10.19 -3.28
CA THR A 54 4.22 11.50 -2.95
C THR A 54 2.89 11.73 -3.64
N GLU A 55 2.23 12.84 -3.30
CA GLU A 55 1.03 13.25 -4.03
C GLU A 55 1.31 13.49 -5.52
N ALA A 56 2.47 14.08 -5.84
CA ALA A 56 2.87 14.35 -7.22
C ALA A 56 3.03 13.06 -8.01
N ASP A 57 3.65 12.03 -7.42
CA ASP A 57 3.83 10.73 -8.08
C ASP A 57 2.48 10.06 -8.37
N LEU A 58 1.53 10.13 -7.43
CA LEU A 58 0.17 9.61 -7.63
C LEU A 58 -0.56 10.34 -8.77
N ALA A 59 -0.39 11.67 -8.85
CA ALA A 59 -0.96 12.46 -9.94
C ALA A 59 -0.33 12.09 -11.28
N GLU A 60 1.00 11.93 -11.34
CA GLU A 60 1.76 11.59 -12.54
C GLU A 60 1.32 10.24 -13.13
N ILE A 61 1.09 9.23 -12.29
CA ILE A 61 0.61 7.91 -12.76
C ILE A 61 -0.88 7.89 -13.13
N GLY A 62 -1.59 9.03 -13.01
CA GLY A 62 -2.96 9.19 -13.52
C GLY A 62 -4.07 9.20 -12.45
N ILE A 63 -3.74 9.37 -11.17
CA ILE A 63 -4.73 9.49 -10.09
C ILE A 63 -5.07 10.96 -9.89
N ASN A 64 -5.97 11.48 -10.72
CA ASN A 64 -6.22 12.92 -10.83
C ASN A 64 -7.10 13.51 -9.72
N ASN A 65 -7.90 12.69 -9.03
CA ASN A 65 -8.74 13.16 -7.93
C ASN A 65 -7.90 13.42 -6.67
N HIS A 66 -7.90 14.67 -6.18
CA HIS A 66 -7.11 15.08 -5.01
C HIS A 66 -7.51 14.35 -3.72
N GLU A 67 -8.81 14.26 -3.42
CA GLU A 67 -9.30 13.61 -2.19
C GLU A 67 -8.90 12.12 -2.15
N GLU A 68 -9.00 11.43 -3.29
CA GLU A 68 -8.61 10.04 -3.40
C GLU A 68 -7.09 9.85 -3.30
N ARG A 69 -6.28 10.78 -3.82
CA ARG A 69 -4.83 10.77 -3.58
C ARG A 69 -4.50 10.92 -2.10
N GLN A 70 -5.15 11.85 -1.41
CA GLN A 70 -4.95 12.02 0.03
C GLN A 70 -5.36 10.76 0.80
N GLU A 71 -6.48 10.13 0.42
CA GLU A 71 -6.92 8.88 1.03
C GLU A 71 -5.91 7.74 0.82
N LEU A 72 -5.33 7.62 -0.37
CA LEU A 72 -4.27 6.66 -0.67
C LEU A 72 -3.01 6.92 0.16
N LEU A 73 -2.53 8.16 0.21
CA LEU A 73 -1.33 8.54 0.98
C LEU A 73 -1.47 8.22 2.47
N VAL A 74 -2.65 8.48 3.05
CA VAL A 74 -2.94 8.11 4.44
C VAL A 74 -2.85 6.61 4.64
N GLU A 75 -3.39 5.81 3.72
CA GLU A 75 -3.35 4.35 3.84
C GLU A 75 -1.94 3.78 3.64
N ILE A 76 -1.17 4.32 2.69
CA ILE A 76 0.25 4.00 2.49
C ILE A 76 1.01 4.26 3.79
N LYS A 77 0.84 5.44 4.40
CA LYS A 77 1.51 5.80 5.65
C LYS A 77 1.16 4.85 6.80
N LYS A 78 -0.12 4.47 6.93
CA LYS A 78 -0.56 3.47 7.93
C LYS A 78 0.08 2.10 7.69
N GLY A 79 0.11 1.65 6.43
CA GLY A 79 0.72 0.39 6.04
C GLY A 79 2.21 0.34 6.37
N ARG A 80 2.94 1.42 6.04
CA ARG A 80 4.35 1.58 6.36
C ARG A 80 4.61 1.53 7.87
N LEU A 81 3.92 2.35 8.66
CA LEU A 81 4.06 2.35 10.12
C LEU A 81 3.75 0.98 10.75
N THR A 82 2.76 0.28 10.22
CA THR A 82 2.40 -1.07 10.69
C THR A 82 3.51 -2.08 10.35
N SER A 83 4.07 -2.00 9.14
CA SER A 83 5.19 -2.84 8.72
C SER A 83 6.46 -2.56 9.54
N ASP A 84 6.78 -1.28 9.76
CA ASP A 84 7.96 -0.86 10.54
C ASP A 84 7.85 -1.32 11.99
N LEU A 85 6.65 -1.23 12.58
CA LEU A 85 6.38 -1.72 13.93
C LEU A 85 6.54 -3.25 14.03
N ASP A 86 6.03 -4.00 13.06
CA ASP A 86 6.16 -5.46 13.02
C ASP A 86 7.63 -5.89 12.97
N GLU A 87 8.43 -5.24 12.11
CA GLU A 87 9.88 -5.49 12.05
C GLU A 87 10.60 -5.10 13.35
N MET A 88 10.23 -3.97 13.95
CA MET A 88 10.80 -3.55 15.23
C MET A 88 10.49 -4.55 16.37
N MET A 89 9.30 -5.16 16.36
CA MET A 89 8.95 -6.19 17.34
C MET A 89 9.74 -7.48 17.12
N LYS A 90 9.90 -7.93 15.87
CA LYS A 90 10.72 -9.11 15.54
C LYS A 90 12.18 -8.94 15.98
N LEU A 91 12.73 -7.73 15.86
CA LEU A 91 14.10 -7.44 16.32
C LEU A 91 14.27 -7.53 17.84
N LYS A 92 13.21 -7.33 18.62
CA LYS A 92 13.26 -7.43 20.10
C LYS A 92 13.25 -8.87 20.60
N ASP A 93 12.74 -9.79 19.79
CA ASP A 93 12.60 -11.21 20.13
C ASP A 93 13.85 -12.04 19.73
N ILE A 94 14.88 -11.38 19.20
CA ILE A 94 16.21 -11.94 18.87
C ILE A 94 17.17 -11.70 20.03
#